data_AF-A0A2N1Y137-F1
#
_entry.id   AF-A0A2N1Y137-F1
#
_cell.length_a   1.000
_cell.length_b   1.000
_cell.length_c   1.000
_cell.angle_alpha   90.00
_cell.angle_beta   90.00
_cell.angle_gamma   90.00
#
_symmetry.space_group_name_H-M   'P 1'
#
loop_
_entity.id
_entity.type
_entity.pdbx_description
1 polymer ?
#
loop_
_entity_poly.entity_id
_entity_poly.type
_entity_poly.pdbx_seq_one_letter_code
_entity_poly.pdbx_strand_id
1 'polypeptide(L)'
;MSHNETSFRWWEFYVIRYGMGSVVGAVIFFFLCNTNPVLKSLLFGAEAGKIDGTLLVLLAGYGLAYCYIASAPILVFHMGRYLLKIDNSVMPSFRRMVILLVVPLAATIYFLICSATTGVHLWVYALIFALSVLVFWSQFLVVFITIFKSERLFFFYNNLAIKRSIDTIGIVDSYKHLREHGNSFAIVVFEIVLAFILFVAGNLEFASTGIVSQSKYIYVFPYILIIFLWILPAALVWFIGTLFERQFGDS
;
A
#
# COMPACT_ATOMS: atom_id res chain seq x y z
N MET A 1 -2.95 -41.42 -19.50
CA MET A 1 -2.37 -40.11 -19.88
C MET A 1 -1.96 -39.41 -18.59
N SER A 2 -0.66 -39.25 -18.38
CA SER A 2 -0.11 -38.55 -17.22
C SER A 2 -0.47 -37.07 -17.32
N HIS A 3 -1.35 -36.59 -16.43
CA HIS A 3 -1.43 -35.16 -16.15
C HIS A 3 -0.10 -34.75 -15.51
N ASN A 4 0.86 -34.35 -16.33
CA ASN A 4 1.93 -33.46 -15.89
C ASN A 4 1.27 -32.12 -15.59
N GLU A 5 0.62 -32.02 -14.43
CA GLU A 5 0.39 -30.74 -13.81
C GLU A 5 1.78 -30.16 -13.56
N THR A 6 2.16 -29.17 -14.36
CA THR A 6 3.23 -28.25 -14.01
C THR A 6 2.81 -27.63 -12.69
N SER A 7 3.28 -28.19 -11.57
CA SER A 7 3.10 -27.62 -10.25
C SER A 7 3.90 -26.31 -10.24
N PHE A 8 3.28 -25.22 -10.71
CA PHE A 8 3.86 -23.90 -10.60
C PHE A 8 4.16 -23.70 -9.12
N ARG A 9 5.45 -23.56 -8.80
CA ARG A 9 5.85 -23.46 -7.41
C ARG A 9 5.33 -22.12 -6.91
N TRP A 10 4.57 -22.12 -5.82
CA TRP A 10 3.89 -20.93 -5.31
C TRP A 10 4.82 -19.71 -5.19
N TRP A 11 6.12 -19.92 -4.92
CA TRP A 11 7.13 -18.87 -4.82
C TRP A 11 7.45 -18.16 -6.15
N GLU A 12 7.22 -18.77 -7.31
CA GLU A 12 7.45 -18.13 -8.62
C GLU A 12 6.54 -16.91 -8.79
N PHE A 13 5.29 -17.00 -8.31
CA PHE A 13 4.37 -15.86 -8.27
C PHE A 13 4.83 -14.77 -7.31
N TYR A 14 5.47 -15.13 -6.19
CA TYR A 14 6.02 -14.14 -5.25
C TYR A 14 7.25 -13.45 -5.82
N VAL A 15 8.14 -14.18 -6.51
CA VAL A 15 9.32 -13.59 -7.17
C VAL A 15 8.89 -12.62 -8.26
N ILE A 16 7.90 -12.97 -9.08
CA ILE A 16 7.37 -12.08 -10.12
C ILE A 16 6.73 -10.83 -9.49
N ARG A 17 5.94 -11.02 -8.42
CA ARG A 17 5.21 -9.92 -7.78
C ARG A 17 6.12 -8.94 -7.05
N TYR A 18 7.11 -9.44 -6.30
CA TYR A 18 7.96 -8.62 -5.43
C TYR A 18 9.34 -8.32 -6.01
N GLY A 19 9.78 -9.03 -7.06
CA GLY A 19 11.12 -8.86 -7.63
C GLY A 19 11.34 -7.46 -8.21
N MET A 20 10.45 -7.01 -9.11
CA MET A 20 10.51 -5.66 -9.68
C MET A 20 10.38 -4.59 -8.58
N GLY A 21 9.41 -4.76 -7.67
CA GLY A 21 9.22 -3.85 -6.55
C GLY A 21 10.46 -3.77 -5.66
N SER A 22 11.12 -4.89 -5.35
CA SER A 22 12.33 -4.87 -4.50
C SER A 22 13.46 -4.02 -5.11
N VAL A 23 13.63 -4.06 -6.44
CA VAL A 23 14.60 -3.21 -7.14
C VAL A 23 14.20 -1.73 -7.05
N VAL A 24 12.93 -1.42 -7.32
CA VAL A 24 12.43 -0.04 -7.24
C VAL A 24 12.49 0.50 -5.82
N GLY A 25 12.05 -0.28 -4.84
CA GLY A 25 12.13 0.02 -3.41
C GLY A 25 13.56 0.26 -2.94
N ALA A 26 14.55 -0.48 -3.44
CA ALA A 26 15.96 -0.25 -3.12
C ALA A 26 16.43 1.14 -3.60
N VAL A 27 16.05 1.51 -4.82
CA VAL A 27 16.36 2.83 -5.40
C VAL A 27 15.68 3.95 -4.60
N ILE A 28 14.38 3.80 -4.33
CA ILE A 28 13.60 4.75 -3.53
C ILE A 28 14.21 4.94 -2.14
N PHE A 29 14.50 3.83 -1.44
CA PHE A 29 15.06 3.86 -0.11
C PHE A 29 16.43 4.55 -0.08
N PHE A 30 17.27 4.28 -1.09
CA PHE A 30 18.55 4.96 -1.26
C PHE A 30 18.38 6.48 -1.43
N PHE A 31 17.43 6.93 -2.25
CA PHE A 31 17.13 8.36 -2.40
C PHE A 31 16.61 8.98 -1.09
N LEU A 32 15.68 8.32 -0.40
CA LEU A 32 15.17 8.78 0.90
C LEU A 32 16.31 8.95 1.91
N CYS A 33 17.24 7.99 1.98
CA CYS A 33 18.41 8.07 2.85
C CYS A 33 19.37 9.22 2.49
N ASN A 34 19.57 9.50 1.21
CA ASN A 34 20.44 10.60 0.78
C ASN A 34 19.81 11.99 1.00
N THR A 35 18.49 12.08 1.01
CA THR A 35 17.77 13.34 1.25
C THR A 35 17.56 13.66 2.72
N ASN A 36 17.72 12.67 3.62
CA ASN A 36 17.50 12.86 5.04
C ASN A 36 18.75 12.49 5.88
N PRO A 37 19.39 13.44 6.59
CA PRO A 37 20.60 13.18 7.39
C PRO A 37 20.44 12.08 8.45
N VAL A 38 19.23 11.87 8.97
CA VAL A 38 18.92 10.82 9.96
C VAL A 38 18.93 9.44 9.33
N LEU A 39 18.38 9.32 8.12
CA LEU A 39 18.32 8.06 7.39
C LEU A 39 19.65 7.74 6.69
N LYS A 40 20.48 8.76 6.38
CA LYS A 40 21.79 8.57 5.74
C LYS A 40 22.71 7.60 6.48
N SER A 41 22.63 7.53 7.81
CA SER A 41 23.42 6.56 8.59
C SER A 41 23.07 5.10 8.30
N LEU A 42 21.86 4.81 7.78
CA LEU A 42 21.45 3.46 7.37
C LEU A 42 22.16 2.98 6.10
N LEU A 43 22.85 3.88 5.38
CA LEU A 43 23.70 3.52 4.25
C LEU A 43 25.13 3.14 4.70
N PHE A 44 25.45 3.17 6.00
CA PHE A 44 26.76 2.79 6.55
C PHE A 44 27.95 3.48 5.87
N GLY A 45 27.80 4.75 5.47
CA GLY A 45 28.85 5.51 4.80
C GLY A 45 29.00 5.22 3.31
N ALA A 46 28.10 4.44 2.71
CA ALA A 46 28.07 4.25 1.27
C ALA A 46 27.74 5.56 0.53
N GLU A 47 28.53 5.86 -0.49
CA GLU A 47 28.35 7.00 -1.37
C GLU A 47 27.93 6.54 -2.76
N ALA A 48 27.13 7.36 -3.45
CA ALA A 48 26.76 7.11 -4.83
C ALA A 48 28.02 6.93 -5.70
N GLY A 49 28.13 5.79 -6.39
CA GLY A 49 29.25 5.47 -7.28
C GLY A 49 30.28 4.47 -6.74
N LYS A 50 30.21 4.08 -5.45
CA LYS A 50 30.99 2.97 -4.89
C LYS A 50 30.07 1.86 -4.38
N ILE A 51 29.48 1.12 -5.31
CA ILE A 51 28.66 -0.04 -4.96
C ILE A 51 29.58 -1.21 -4.67
N ASP A 52 29.82 -1.50 -3.39
CA ASP A 52 30.45 -2.74 -2.96
C ASP A 52 29.40 -3.85 -2.74
N GLY A 53 29.85 -5.09 -2.59
CA GLY A 53 28.94 -6.24 -2.42
C GLY A 53 28.07 -6.13 -1.17
N THR A 54 28.59 -5.52 -0.10
CA THR A 54 27.85 -5.31 1.16
C THR A 54 26.69 -4.34 0.97
N LEU A 55 26.93 -3.21 0.31
CA LEU A 55 25.90 -2.23 -0.01
C LEU A 55 24.83 -2.85 -0.90
N LEU A 56 25.22 -3.67 -1.88
CA LEU A 56 24.26 -4.32 -2.77
C LEU A 56 23.35 -5.29 -2.01
N VAL A 57 23.89 -6.06 -1.06
CA VAL A 57 23.09 -6.95 -0.19
C VAL A 57 22.17 -6.14 0.73
N LEU A 58 22.66 -5.05 1.31
CA LEU A 58 21.85 -4.16 2.16
C LEU A 58 20.71 -3.53 1.37
N LEU A 59 20.99 -2.97 0.19
CA LEU A 59 19.98 -2.38 -0.67
C LEU A 59 18.96 -3.40 -1.15
N ALA A 60 19.37 -4.64 -1.44
CA ALA A 60 18.44 -5.71 -1.77
C ALA A 60 17.50 -6.02 -0.58
N GLY A 61 18.05 -6.10 0.65
CA GLY A 61 17.25 -6.30 1.86
C GLY A 61 16.30 -5.15 2.17
N TYR A 62 16.77 -3.91 2.08
CA TYR A 62 15.95 -2.72 2.28
C TYR A 62 14.89 -2.56 1.20
N GLY A 63 15.25 -2.83 -0.06
CA GLY A 63 14.30 -2.82 -1.17
C GLY A 63 13.20 -3.84 -0.99
N LEU A 64 13.54 -5.08 -0.60
CA LEU A 64 12.55 -6.11 -0.29
C LEU A 64 11.63 -5.70 0.88
N ALA A 65 12.20 -5.19 1.97
CA ALA A 65 11.43 -4.74 3.13
C ALA A 65 10.50 -3.57 2.79
N TYR A 66 11.00 -2.57 2.07
CA TYR A 66 10.23 -1.41 1.63
C TYR A 66 9.09 -1.83 0.70
N CYS A 67 9.38 -2.66 -0.29
CA CYS A 67 8.41 -3.24 -1.22
C CYS A 67 7.30 -3.99 -0.49
N TYR A 68 7.65 -4.81 0.52
CA TYR A 68 6.66 -5.53 1.31
C TYR A 68 5.75 -4.58 2.11
N ILE A 69 6.33 -3.59 2.79
CA ILE A 69 5.58 -2.56 3.55
C ILE A 69 4.68 -1.75 2.62
N ALA A 70 5.21 -1.28 1.50
CA ALA A 70 4.48 -0.50 0.50
C ALA A 70 3.29 -1.29 -0.06
N SER A 71 3.41 -2.61 -0.19
CA SER A 71 2.34 -3.48 -0.70
C SER A 71 1.15 -3.68 0.25
N ALA A 72 1.23 -3.26 1.52
CA ALA A 72 0.19 -3.48 2.53
C ALA A 72 -1.24 -3.06 2.11
N PRO A 73 -1.46 -1.90 1.44
CA PRO A 73 -2.80 -1.51 0.97
C PRO A 73 -3.40 -2.49 -0.04
N ILE A 74 -2.56 -3.17 -0.84
CA ILE A 74 -3.02 -4.16 -1.83
C ILE A 74 -3.71 -5.32 -1.13
N LEU A 75 -3.19 -5.78 0.02
CA LEU A 75 -3.83 -6.83 0.82
C LEU A 75 -5.23 -6.39 1.30
N VAL A 76 -5.34 -5.16 1.80
CA VAL A 76 -6.60 -4.60 2.29
C VAL A 76 -7.64 -4.50 1.17
N PHE A 77 -7.26 -3.95 0.01
CA PHE A 77 -8.15 -3.86 -1.14
C PHE A 77 -8.47 -5.23 -1.73
N HIS A 78 -7.52 -6.17 -1.70
CA HIS A 78 -7.77 -7.54 -2.13
C HIS A 78 -8.83 -8.23 -1.27
N MET A 79 -8.69 -8.13 0.05
CA MET A 79 -9.68 -8.63 1.00
C MET A 79 -11.05 -7.96 0.75
N GLY A 80 -11.05 -6.62 0.64
CA GLY A 80 -12.25 -5.81 0.48
C GLY A 80 -12.92 -5.82 -0.89
N ARG A 81 -12.37 -6.52 -1.89
CA ARG A 81 -12.86 -6.48 -3.29
C ARG A 81 -14.32 -6.92 -3.45
N TYR A 82 -14.86 -7.68 -2.51
CA TYR A 82 -16.28 -8.05 -2.49
C TYR A 82 -17.22 -6.84 -2.35
N LEU A 83 -16.69 -5.69 -1.87
CA LEU A 83 -17.39 -4.42 -1.80
C LEU A 83 -17.56 -3.76 -3.17
N LEU A 84 -16.77 -4.16 -4.17
CA LEU A 84 -16.85 -3.72 -5.56
C LEU A 84 -17.98 -4.46 -6.29
N LYS A 85 -19.22 -4.23 -5.84
CA LYS A 85 -20.39 -4.73 -6.57
C LYS A 85 -20.58 -3.87 -7.82
N ILE A 86 -20.29 -4.45 -8.99
CA ILE A 86 -20.69 -3.90 -10.28
C ILE A 86 -22.21 -4.05 -10.37
N ASP A 87 -22.90 -2.95 -10.14
CA ASP A 87 -24.35 -2.83 -10.24
C ASP A 87 -24.62 -1.86 -11.39
N ASN A 88 -25.61 -2.14 -12.24
CA ASN A 88 -25.96 -1.28 -13.38
C ASN A 88 -26.63 0.03 -12.93
N SER A 89 -26.94 0.18 -11.65
CA SER A 89 -27.52 1.39 -11.09
C SER A 89 -26.46 2.46 -10.78
N VAL A 90 -26.71 3.69 -11.24
CA VAL A 90 -25.84 4.86 -11.05
C VAL A 90 -25.82 5.33 -9.58
N MET A 91 -26.96 5.26 -8.89
CA MET A 91 -27.15 5.86 -7.56
C MET A 91 -26.27 5.22 -6.45
N PRO A 92 -26.15 3.88 -6.34
CA PRO A 92 -25.23 3.26 -5.39
C PRO A 92 -23.75 3.54 -5.73
N SER A 93 -23.42 3.71 -7.01
CA SER A 93 -22.07 4.05 -7.45
C SER A 93 -21.65 5.46 -7.01
N PHE A 94 -22.54 6.44 -7.19
CA PHE A 94 -22.33 7.81 -6.72
C PHE A 94 -22.17 7.87 -5.20
N ARG A 95 -23.04 7.20 -4.43
CA ARG A 95 -22.93 7.15 -2.96
C ARG A 95 -21.58 6.60 -2.50
N ARG A 96 -21.06 5.54 -3.14
CA ARG A 96 -19.73 4.99 -2.83
C ARG A 96 -18.62 6.00 -3.10
N MET A 97 -18.70 6.69 -4.24
CA MET A 97 -17.73 7.73 -4.60
C MET A 97 -17.74 8.88 -3.58
N VAL A 98 -18.92 9.34 -3.15
CA VAL A 98 -19.04 10.39 -2.12
C VAL A 98 -18.40 9.95 -0.81
N ILE A 99 -18.68 8.74 -0.32
CA ILE A 99 -18.09 8.22 0.93
C ILE A 99 -16.56 8.11 0.82
N LEU A 100 -16.05 7.71 -0.35
CA LEU A 100 -14.62 7.58 -0.59
C LEU A 100 -13.90 8.93 -0.63
N LEU A 101 -14.55 9.97 -1.19
CA LEU A 101 -13.89 11.24 -1.48
C LEU A 101 -14.18 12.36 -0.46
N VAL A 102 -15.28 12.31 0.29
CA VAL A 102 -15.68 13.43 1.16
C VAL A 102 -14.65 13.72 2.25
N VAL A 103 -14.11 12.70 2.91
CA VAL A 103 -13.10 12.87 3.97
C VAL A 103 -11.76 13.34 3.40
N PRO A 104 -11.19 12.73 2.33
CA PRO A 104 -9.99 13.25 1.68
C PRO A 104 -10.13 14.69 1.20
N LEU A 105 -11.26 15.05 0.58
CA LEU A 105 -11.51 16.41 0.10
C LEU A 105 -11.58 17.41 1.26
N ALA A 106 -12.37 17.11 2.30
CA ALA A 106 -12.50 17.98 3.47
C ALA A 106 -11.16 18.18 4.20
N ALA A 107 -10.39 17.10 4.39
CA ALA A 107 -9.06 17.18 4.99
C ALA A 107 -8.08 17.99 4.15
N THR A 108 -8.11 17.83 2.82
CA THR A 108 -7.23 18.57 1.90
C THR A 108 -7.58 20.07 1.88
N ILE A 109 -8.87 20.41 1.87
CA ILE A 109 -9.33 21.81 1.97
C ILE A 109 -8.87 22.41 3.29
N TYR A 110 -9.02 21.69 4.39
CA TYR A 110 -8.53 22.13 5.69
C TYR A 110 -7.01 22.37 5.69
N PHE A 111 -6.23 21.44 5.13
CA PHE A 111 -4.78 21.60 4.95
C PHE A 111 -4.43 22.86 4.16
N LEU A 112 -5.12 23.12 3.04
CA LEU A 112 -4.90 24.31 2.22
C LEU A 112 -5.18 25.62 2.97
N ILE A 113 -6.21 25.65 3.81
CA ILE A 113 -6.58 26.83 4.60
C ILE A 113 -5.58 27.08 5.73
N CYS A 114 -5.07 26.02 6.36
CA CYS A 114 -4.19 26.11 7.53
C CYS A 114 -2.70 26.16 7.19
N SER A 115 -2.31 25.92 5.94
CA SER A 115 -0.90 25.89 5.54
C SER A 115 -0.30 27.30 5.46
N ALA A 116 0.90 27.46 6.02
CA ALA A 116 1.71 28.67 5.84
C ALA A 116 2.55 28.63 4.54
N THR A 117 2.65 27.48 3.87
CA THR A 117 3.37 27.36 2.59
C THR A 117 2.64 28.12 1.48
N THR A 118 3.37 28.76 0.57
CA THR A 118 2.80 29.44 -0.60
C THR A 118 3.45 28.98 -1.91
N GLY A 119 2.90 29.42 -3.05
CA GLY A 119 3.45 29.13 -4.38
C GLY A 119 3.35 27.66 -4.79
N VAL A 120 4.31 27.20 -5.61
CA VAL A 120 4.32 25.84 -6.17
C VAL A 120 4.43 24.76 -5.10
N HIS A 121 5.16 25.03 -4.01
CA HIS A 121 5.34 24.09 -2.91
C HIS A 121 4.01 23.74 -2.21
N LEU A 122 3.12 24.72 -2.04
CA LEU A 122 1.79 24.48 -1.46
C LEU A 122 1.00 23.45 -2.26
N TRP A 123 0.96 23.59 -3.58
CA TRP A 123 0.20 22.69 -4.46
C TRP A 123 0.79 21.28 -4.48
N VAL A 124 2.11 21.16 -4.47
CA VAL A 124 2.79 19.85 -4.38
C VAL A 124 2.49 19.16 -3.06
N TYR A 125 2.60 19.88 -1.92
CA TYR A 125 2.28 19.30 -0.61
C TYR A 125 0.80 18.97 -0.45
N ALA A 126 -0.10 19.81 -0.97
CA ALA A 126 -1.53 19.55 -0.95
C ALA A 126 -1.90 18.31 -1.77
N LEU A 127 -1.28 18.12 -2.95
CA LEU A 127 -1.47 16.91 -3.75
C LEU A 127 -1.01 15.66 -3.01
N ILE A 128 0.20 15.68 -2.43
CA ILE A 128 0.74 14.54 -1.68
C ILE A 128 -0.11 14.26 -0.44
N PHE A 129 -0.55 15.30 0.27
CA PHE A 129 -1.46 15.18 1.42
C PHE A 129 -2.80 14.56 1.00
N ALA A 130 -3.41 15.04 -0.10
CA ALA A 130 -4.66 14.50 -0.62
C ALA A 130 -4.53 13.01 -0.98
N LEU A 131 -3.45 12.62 -1.68
CA LEU A 131 -3.15 11.23 -2.00
C LEU A 131 -2.94 10.39 -0.72
N SER A 132 -2.24 10.93 0.27
CA SER A 132 -2.03 10.27 1.58
C SER A 132 -3.36 9.96 2.25
N VAL A 133 -4.20 10.99 2.43
CA VAL A 133 -5.49 10.84 3.10
C VAL A 133 -6.39 9.91 2.31
N LEU A 134 -6.39 9.97 0.97
CA LEU A 134 -7.15 9.05 0.14
C LEU A 134 -6.74 7.58 0.39
N VAL A 135 -5.44 7.29 0.43
CA VAL A 135 -4.94 5.92 0.66
C VAL A 135 -5.21 5.46 2.10
N PHE A 136 -4.97 6.29 3.11
CA PHE A 136 -5.27 5.92 4.50
C PHE A 136 -6.78 5.72 4.71
N TRP A 137 -7.58 6.72 4.33
CA TRP A 137 -9.04 6.69 4.49
C TRP A 137 -9.66 5.46 3.83
N SER A 138 -9.28 5.19 2.58
CA SER A 138 -9.83 4.05 1.84
C SER A 138 -9.49 2.70 2.48
N GLN A 139 -8.28 2.52 3.01
CA GLN A 139 -7.90 1.30 3.73
C GLN A 139 -8.72 1.12 5.01
N PHE A 140 -8.78 2.13 5.87
CA PHE A 140 -9.55 2.07 7.12
C PHE A 140 -11.04 1.87 6.86
N LEU A 141 -11.59 2.54 5.85
CA LEU A 141 -12.98 2.38 5.44
C LEU A 141 -13.27 0.94 4.99
N VAL A 142 -12.40 0.34 4.18
CA VAL A 142 -12.55 -1.05 3.72
C VAL A 142 -12.52 -2.04 4.89
N VAL A 143 -11.53 -1.90 5.80
CA VAL A 143 -11.43 -2.74 6.99
C VAL A 143 -12.67 -2.59 7.86
N PHE A 144 -13.07 -1.35 8.16
CA PHE A 144 -14.24 -1.05 8.99
C PHE A 144 -15.51 -1.68 8.42
N ILE A 145 -15.82 -1.42 7.15
CA ILE A 145 -17.01 -2.00 6.50
C ILE A 145 -16.94 -3.53 6.52
N THR A 146 -15.75 -4.11 6.36
CA THR A 146 -15.60 -5.56 6.31
C THR A 146 -15.84 -6.25 7.64
N ILE A 147 -15.34 -5.68 8.74
CA ILE A 147 -15.60 -6.19 10.09
C ILE A 147 -17.12 -6.31 10.34
N PHE A 148 -17.90 -5.29 9.95
CA PHE A 148 -19.36 -5.30 10.12
C PHE A 148 -20.13 -6.10 9.06
N LYS A 149 -19.46 -6.57 7.99
CA LYS A 149 -20.07 -7.33 6.90
C LYS A 149 -19.33 -8.64 6.64
N SER A 150 -18.85 -9.27 7.70
CA SER A 150 -18.10 -10.54 7.66
C SER A 150 -18.89 -11.66 6.99
N GLU A 151 -20.20 -11.76 7.22
CA GLU A 151 -21.05 -12.76 6.53
C GLU A 151 -21.04 -12.57 5.01
N ARG A 152 -21.11 -11.33 4.52
CA ARG A 152 -21.07 -11.05 3.07
C ARG A 152 -19.70 -11.37 2.48
N LEU A 153 -18.64 -11.14 3.24
CA LEU A 153 -17.28 -11.56 2.88
C LEU A 153 -17.24 -13.09 2.73
N PHE A 154 -17.74 -13.83 3.73
CA PHE A 154 -17.83 -15.28 3.71
C PHE A 154 -18.58 -15.81 2.49
N PHE A 155 -19.82 -15.36 2.26
CA PHE A 155 -20.60 -15.77 1.10
C PHE A 155 -19.89 -15.46 -0.22
N PHE A 156 -19.24 -14.30 -0.34
CA PHE A 156 -18.50 -13.95 -1.54
C PHE A 156 -17.33 -14.93 -1.80
N TYR A 157 -16.48 -15.17 -0.79
CA TYR A 157 -15.31 -16.02 -0.96
C TYR A 157 -15.67 -17.50 -1.10
N ASN A 158 -16.70 -17.97 -0.41
CA ASN A 158 -17.23 -19.34 -0.57
C ASN A 158 -17.75 -19.55 -2.00
N ASN A 159 -18.61 -18.65 -2.49
CA ASN A 159 -19.12 -18.71 -3.87
C ASN A 159 -17.98 -18.63 -4.91
N LEU A 160 -16.97 -17.81 -4.65
CA LEU A 160 -15.81 -17.70 -5.52
C LEU A 160 -15.00 -19.00 -5.54
N ALA A 161 -14.82 -19.66 -4.39
CA ALA A 161 -14.12 -20.94 -4.29
C ALA A 161 -14.86 -22.03 -5.07
N ILE A 162 -16.19 -22.14 -4.90
CA ILE A 162 -17.03 -23.09 -5.66
C ILE A 162 -16.93 -22.83 -7.16
N LYS A 163 -17.03 -21.57 -7.61
CA LYS A 163 -16.93 -21.23 -9.04
C LYS A 163 -15.55 -21.55 -9.63
N ARG A 164 -14.49 -21.51 -8.82
CA ARG A 164 -13.13 -21.85 -9.25
C ARG A 164 -12.91 -23.35 -9.38
N SER A 165 -13.53 -24.16 -8.53
CA SER A 165 -13.36 -25.62 -8.59
C SER A 165 -14.04 -26.26 -9.80
N ILE A 166 -15.05 -25.60 -10.35
CA ILE A 166 -15.79 -26.05 -11.55
C ILE A 166 -15.30 -25.40 -12.85
N ASP A 167 -14.27 -24.55 -12.83
CA ASP A 167 -13.73 -23.95 -14.06
C ASP A 167 -12.98 -24.99 -14.89
N THR A 168 -13.55 -25.34 -16.05
CA THR A 168 -12.98 -26.29 -17.01
C THR A 168 -12.32 -25.60 -18.21
N ILE A 169 -12.51 -24.29 -18.35
CA ILE A 169 -12.11 -23.51 -19.54
C ILE A 169 -10.76 -22.80 -19.31
N GLY A 170 -10.25 -22.78 -18.08
CA GLY A 170 -8.97 -22.14 -17.73
C GLY A 170 -9.06 -20.61 -17.63
N ILE A 171 -10.28 -20.08 -17.48
CA ILE A 171 -10.53 -18.64 -17.25
C ILE A 171 -9.86 -18.23 -15.94
N VAL A 172 -9.83 -19.12 -14.94
CA VAL A 172 -9.23 -18.90 -13.64
C VAL A 172 -7.75 -18.59 -13.73
N ASP A 173 -7.01 -19.35 -14.54
CA ASP A 173 -5.57 -19.15 -14.66
C ASP A 173 -5.26 -17.91 -15.51
N SER A 174 -6.07 -17.65 -16.54
CA SER A 174 -5.97 -16.43 -17.36
C SER A 174 -6.14 -15.16 -16.52
N TYR A 175 -7.19 -15.05 -15.69
CA TYR A 175 -7.35 -13.86 -14.86
C TYR A 175 -6.38 -13.83 -13.66
N LYS A 176 -5.96 -14.98 -13.10
CA LYS A 176 -4.93 -15.02 -12.06
C LYS A 176 -3.67 -14.36 -12.60
N HIS A 177 -3.21 -14.74 -13.79
CA HIS A 177 -2.03 -14.17 -14.43
C HIS A 177 -2.15 -12.65 -14.62
N LEU A 178 -3.28 -12.17 -15.16
CA LEU A 178 -3.55 -10.73 -15.29
C LEU A 178 -3.49 -10.01 -13.93
N ARG A 179 -4.05 -10.62 -12.89
CA ARG A 179 -4.05 -10.07 -11.54
C ARG A 179 -2.64 -10.04 -10.93
N GLU A 180 -1.83 -11.07 -11.14
CA GLU A 180 -0.47 -11.11 -10.62
C GLU A 180 0.42 -10.03 -11.24
N HIS A 181 0.30 -9.78 -12.54
CA HIS A 181 0.96 -8.64 -13.18
C HIS A 181 0.42 -7.30 -12.69
N GLY A 182 -0.91 -7.15 -12.61
CA GLY A 182 -1.53 -5.94 -12.07
C GLY A 182 -1.08 -5.63 -10.64
N ASN A 183 -0.92 -6.66 -9.79
CA ASN A 183 -0.39 -6.52 -8.45
C ASN A 183 1.06 -6.01 -8.45
N SER A 184 1.92 -6.53 -9.34
CA SER A 184 3.32 -6.05 -9.44
C SER A 184 3.39 -4.56 -9.78
N PHE A 185 2.56 -4.07 -10.70
CA PHE A 185 2.51 -2.63 -11.01
C PHE A 185 1.90 -1.82 -9.86
N ALA A 186 0.86 -2.35 -9.21
CA ALA A 186 0.27 -1.69 -8.05
C ALA A 186 1.27 -1.54 -6.89
N ILE A 187 2.17 -2.51 -6.69
CA ILE A 187 3.25 -2.40 -5.69
C ILE A 187 4.12 -1.18 -5.99
N VAL A 188 4.62 -1.05 -7.22
CA VAL A 188 5.46 0.09 -7.63
C VAL A 188 4.73 1.42 -7.44
N VAL A 189 3.43 1.49 -7.76
CA VAL A 189 2.62 2.68 -7.51
C VAL A 189 2.57 3.02 -6.02
N PHE A 190 2.29 2.05 -5.15
CA PHE A 190 2.26 2.29 -3.70
C PHE A 190 3.64 2.58 -3.11
N GLU A 191 4.72 2.03 -3.68
CA GLU A 191 6.09 2.37 -3.31
C GLU A 191 6.39 3.84 -3.57
N ILE A 192 6.00 4.36 -4.73
CA ILE A 192 6.15 5.78 -5.11
C ILE A 192 5.28 6.67 -4.22
N VAL A 193 4.01 6.28 -3.99
CA VAL A 193 3.11 7.04 -3.11
C VAL A 193 3.71 7.12 -1.71
N LEU A 194 4.07 5.99 -1.10
CA LEU A 194 4.68 5.97 0.22
C LEU A 194 5.98 6.79 0.25
N ALA A 195 6.77 6.77 -0.82
CA ALA A 195 8.02 7.53 -0.91
C ALA A 195 7.76 9.03 -0.82
N PHE A 196 6.77 9.53 -1.57
CA PHE A 196 6.39 10.95 -1.52
C PHE A 196 5.85 11.34 -0.15
N ILE A 197 5.08 10.47 0.50
CA ILE A 197 4.56 10.72 1.86
C ILE A 197 5.72 10.85 2.85
N LEU A 198 6.66 9.91 2.83
CA LEU A 198 7.82 9.92 3.72
C LEU A 198 8.72 11.13 3.42
N PHE A 199 8.96 11.43 2.14
CA PHE A 199 9.75 12.59 1.73
C PHE A 199 9.14 13.90 2.24
N VAL A 200 7.83 14.12 2.08
CA VAL A 200 7.14 15.31 2.59
C VAL A 200 7.15 15.35 4.11
N ALA A 201 6.91 14.21 4.78
CA ALA A 201 6.95 14.14 6.24
C ALA A 201 8.32 14.54 6.80
N GLY A 202 9.40 14.15 6.13
CA GLY A 202 10.76 14.56 6.49
C GLY A 202 11.04 16.05 6.32
N ASN A 203 10.27 16.74 5.47
CA ASN A 203 10.40 18.17 5.17
C ASN A 203 9.23 19.01 5.73
N LEU A 204 8.35 18.40 6.54
CA LEU A 204 7.08 18.99 6.95
C LEU A 204 7.26 20.23 7.84
N GLU A 205 8.29 20.25 8.70
CA GLU A 205 8.57 21.40 9.57
C GLU A 205 8.98 22.64 8.76
N PHE A 206 9.82 22.44 7.74
CA PHE A 206 10.13 23.48 6.75
C PHE A 206 8.86 23.90 5.99
N ALA A 207 8.02 22.94 5.59
CA ALA A 207 6.77 23.23 4.90
C ALA A 207 5.78 24.05 5.77
N SER A 208 5.62 23.70 7.04
CA SER A 208 4.60 24.27 7.92
C SER A 208 5.03 25.56 8.62
N THR A 209 6.32 25.72 8.91
CA THR A 209 6.82 26.86 9.70
C THR A 209 7.85 27.71 8.96
N GLY A 210 8.40 27.25 7.83
CA GLY A 210 9.53 27.90 7.15
C GLY A 210 10.85 27.81 7.91
N ILE A 211 10.90 27.11 9.04
CA ILE A 211 12.07 26.97 9.92
C ILE A 211 12.51 25.50 9.91
N VAL A 212 13.82 25.25 9.86
CA VAL A 212 14.40 23.90 9.99
C VAL A 212 14.91 23.75 11.43
N SER A 213 14.25 22.92 12.25
CA SER A 213 14.77 22.63 13.59
C SER A 213 15.97 21.70 13.53
N GLN A 214 16.98 21.95 14.35
CA GLN A 214 18.17 21.09 14.42
C GLN A 214 17.95 19.81 15.25
N SER A 215 16.74 19.60 15.80
CA SER A 215 16.46 18.45 16.68
C SER A 215 16.11 17.19 15.89
N LYS A 216 17.02 16.21 15.94
CA LYS A 216 16.92 14.88 15.31
C LYS A 216 15.64 14.10 15.69
N TYR A 217 15.07 14.35 16.86
CA TYR A 217 13.94 13.58 17.43
C TYR A 217 12.58 13.95 16.82
N ILE A 218 12.40 15.20 16.37
CA ILE A 218 11.15 15.66 15.76
C ILE A 218 10.89 14.92 14.44
N TYR A 219 11.95 14.50 13.74
CA TYR A 219 11.85 13.84 12.43
C TYR A 219 11.52 12.35 12.50
N VAL A 220 11.89 11.64 13.58
CA VAL A 220 11.73 10.16 13.63
C VAL A 220 10.28 9.74 13.89
N PHE A 221 9.59 10.44 14.79
CA PHE A 221 8.23 10.07 15.20
C PHE A 221 7.21 10.08 14.04
N PRO A 222 7.18 11.09 13.14
CA PRO A 222 6.31 11.08 11.97
C PRO A 222 6.53 9.86 11.07
N TYR A 223 7.78 9.44 10.83
CA TYR A 223 8.06 8.25 10.03
C TYR A 223 7.47 6.99 10.66
N ILE A 224 7.68 6.80 11.97
CA ILE A 224 7.15 5.63 12.69
C ILE A 224 5.61 5.65 12.62
N LEU A 225 4.99 6.80 12.85
CA LEU A 225 3.54 6.94 12.81
C LEU A 225 2.97 6.66 11.42
N ILE A 226 3.60 7.18 10.36
CA ILE A 226 3.18 6.95 8.97
C ILE A 226 3.28 5.46 8.63
N ILE A 227 4.42 4.82 8.92
CA ILE A 227 4.60 3.39 8.65
C ILE A 227 3.61 2.56 9.46
N PHE A 228 3.40 2.88 10.74
CA PHE A 228 2.43 2.20 11.59
C PHE A 228 1.01 2.33 11.03
N LEU A 229 0.54 3.54 10.71
CA LEU A 229 -0.78 3.77 10.12
C LEU A 229 -0.92 3.14 8.73
N TRP A 230 0.18 2.98 7.99
CA TRP A 230 0.19 2.37 6.67
C TRP A 230 -0.02 0.85 6.73
N ILE A 231 0.62 0.18 7.70
CA ILE A 231 0.53 -1.27 7.85
C ILE A 231 -0.63 -1.71 8.73
N LEU A 232 -1.13 -0.85 9.63
CA LEU A 232 -2.17 -1.20 10.60
C LEU A 232 -3.44 -1.76 9.95
N PRO A 233 -4.00 -1.18 8.87
CA PRO A 233 -5.16 -1.76 8.20
C PRO A 233 -4.88 -3.18 7.67
N ALA A 234 -3.69 -3.44 7.13
CA ALA A 234 -3.28 -4.76 6.67
C ALA A 234 -3.10 -5.74 7.83
N ALA A 235 -2.59 -5.29 8.98
CA ALA A 235 -2.54 -6.10 10.19
C ALA A 235 -3.95 -6.47 10.69
N LEU A 236 -4.92 -5.56 10.59
CA LEU A 236 -6.33 -5.83 10.94
C LEU A 236 -7.01 -6.82 9.97
N VAL A 237 -6.47 -7.04 8.77
CA VAL A 237 -6.94 -8.11 7.87
C VAL A 237 -6.74 -9.48 8.51
N TRP A 238 -5.71 -9.68 9.33
CA TRP A 238 -5.52 -10.92 10.08
C TRP A 238 -6.74 -11.22 10.99
N PHE A 239 -7.22 -10.21 11.73
CA PHE A 239 -8.41 -10.35 12.58
C PHE A 239 -9.66 -10.69 11.77
N ILE A 240 -9.83 -10.06 10.59
CA ILE A 240 -10.93 -10.40 9.66
C ILE A 240 -10.81 -11.86 9.20
N GLY A 241 -9.59 -12.35 8.95
CA GLY A 241 -9.30 -13.74 8.64
C GLY A 241 -9.75 -14.68 9.77
N THR A 242 -9.45 -14.36 11.03
CA THR A 242 -9.91 -15.14 12.18
C THR A 242 -11.44 -15.19 12.27
N LEU A 243 -12.13 -14.08 12.01
CA LEU A 243 -13.60 -14.06 11.98
C LEU A 243 -14.15 -14.93 10.85
N PHE A 244 -13.50 -14.89 9.69
CA PHE A 244 -13.86 -15.69 8.53
C PHE A 244 -13.68 -17.20 8.81
N GLU A 245 -12.55 -17.60 9.41
CA GLU A 245 -12.29 -19.00 9.78
C GLU A 245 -13.30 -19.53 10.79
N ARG A 246 -13.69 -18.71 11.77
CA ARG A 246 -14.74 -19.07 12.71
C ARG A 246 -16.08 -19.34 12.02
N GLN A 247 -16.48 -18.46 11.10
CA GLN A 247 -17.71 -18.64 10.32
C GLN A 247 -17.67 -19.91 9.46
N PHE A 248 -16.50 -20.25 8.92
CA PHE A 248 -16.31 -21.50 8.18
C PHE A 248 -16.43 -22.74 9.08
N GLY A 249 -15.94 -22.66 10.33
CA GLY A 249 -16.08 -23.76 11.29
C GLY A 249 -17.52 -23.98 11.78
N ASP A 250 -18.33 -22.91 11.78
CA ASP A 250 -19.72 -22.93 12.24
C ASP A 250 -20.72 -23.32 11.11
N SER A 251 -20.29 -23.37 9.84
CA SER A 251 -21.11 -23.67 8.65
C SER A 251 -21.10 -25.14 8.24
#